data_AF-A0A931M0Q5-F1
#
_entry.id   AF-A0A931M0Q5-F1
#
_cell.length_a   1.000
_cell.length_b   1.000
_cell.length_c   1.000
_cell.angle_alpha   90.00
_cell.angle_beta   90.00
_cell.angle_gamma   90.00
#
_symmetry.space_group_name_H-M   'P 1'
#
loop_
_entity.id
_entity.type
_entity.pdbx_description
1 polymer ?
#
loop_
_entity_poly.entity_id
_entity_poly.type
_entity_poly.pdbx_seq_one_letter_code
_entity_poly.pdbx_strand_id
1 'polypeptide(L)'
;MSKTSPAEILEKHYQLALKNIGSSSIKSDDLRKRIEFICRCNANKAPIRFLMSCLLAKIDDPKVDIRKPYTEIDGKNTFSGRFYDERYVEAMVHKYKLPCNPTTAYLTPAFRNLDRVLTTDLALVGRPREVYEYALKILDTVHRKKETPQNLLQEIIRFLLIIKAEDENPMQQLLADLKQADDVLPLSSEEIVTLLIQHLSSTNSSRLPVLIVAAAYEAVNVKLGEVGLPLQAHNAADKQTGSIG
;
A
#
# COMPACT_ATOMS: atom_id res chain seq x y z
N MET A 1 -7.34 -13.21 -31.61
CA MET A 1 -6.89 -12.07 -30.79
C MET A 1 -6.45 -12.63 -29.46
N SER A 2 -5.18 -12.49 -29.07
CA SER A 2 -4.72 -13.00 -27.76
C SER A 2 -5.49 -12.27 -26.66
N LYS A 3 -6.01 -13.03 -25.69
CA LYS A 3 -6.66 -12.46 -24.51
C LYS A 3 -5.57 -11.74 -23.71
N THR A 4 -5.66 -10.42 -23.59
CA THR A 4 -4.75 -9.63 -22.73
C THR A 4 -4.80 -10.16 -21.31
N SER A 5 -3.65 -10.47 -20.71
CA SER A 5 -3.61 -11.01 -19.36
C SER A 5 -3.95 -9.95 -18.30
N PRO A 6 -4.43 -10.35 -17.10
CA PRO A 6 -4.66 -9.40 -16.00
C PRO A 6 -3.42 -8.57 -15.63
N ALA A 7 -2.21 -9.15 -15.73
CA ALA A 7 -0.96 -8.43 -15.50
C ALA A 7 -0.72 -7.33 -16.55
N GLU A 8 -0.97 -7.64 -17.84
CA GLU A 8 -0.87 -6.65 -18.93
C GLU A 8 -1.92 -5.54 -18.80
N ILE A 9 -3.13 -5.87 -18.32
CA ILE A 9 -4.17 -4.88 -18.01
C ILE A 9 -3.66 -3.90 -16.94
N LEU A 10 -3.14 -4.40 -15.82
CA LEU A 10 -2.60 -3.57 -14.75
C LEU A 10 -1.45 -2.70 -15.24
N GLU A 11 -0.49 -3.28 -15.95
CA GLU A 11 0.66 -2.57 -16.50
C GLU A 11 0.23 -1.44 -17.44
N LYS A 12 -0.73 -1.70 -18.34
CA LYS A 12 -1.29 -0.66 -19.21
C LYS A 12 -1.90 0.49 -18.41
N HIS A 13 -2.71 0.21 -17.39
CA HIS A 13 -3.37 1.26 -16.60
C HIS A 13 -2.37 2.02 -15.72
N TYR A 14 -1.30 1.36 -15.27
CA TYR A 14 -0.17 2.02 -14.61
C TYR A 14 0.51 3.05 -15.51
N GLN A 15 0.92 2.63 -16.71
CA GLN A 15 1.58 3.53 -17.67
C GLN A 15 0.68 4.71 -18.07
N LEU A 16 -0.62 4.46 -18.23
CA LEU A 16 -1.60 5.52 -18.51
C LEU A 16 -1.75 6.50 -17.34
N ALA A 17 -1.82 5.99 -16.10
CA ALA A 17 -1.90 6.84 -14.91
C ALA A 17 -0.62 7.67 -14.72
N LEU A 18 0.55 7.08 -14.97
CA LEU A 18 1.84 7.76 -14.90
C LEU A 18 1.94 8.90 -15.93
N LYS A 19 1.54 8.63 -17.19
CA LYS A 19 1.53 9.66 -18.25
C LYS A 19 0.55 10.79 -17.98
N ASN A 20 -0.59 10.49 -17.34
CA ASN A 20 -1.69 11.42 -17.10
C ASN A 20 -1.82 11.82 -15.63
N ILE A 21 -0.71 11.90 -14.88
CA ILE A 21 -0.75 12.10 -13.42
C ILE A 21 -1.51 13.38 -13.02
N GLY A 22 -1.35 14.45 -13.80
CA GLY A 22 -1.99 15.75 -13.58
C GLY A 22 -3.44 15.86 -14.06
N SER A 23 -4.00 14.83 -14.71
CA SER A 23 -5.36 14.88 -15.27
C SER A 23 -6.17 13.65 -14.88
N SER A 24 -7.33 13.87 -14.27
CA SER A 24 -8.26 12.81 -13.89
C SER A 24 -9.02 12.25 -15.11
N SER A 25 -9.17 10.92 -15.17
CA SER A 25 -10.04 10.26 -16.17
C SER A 25 -11.52 10.30 -15.79
N ILE A 26 -11.84 10.69 -14.55
CA ILE A 26 -13.20 10.72 -14.01
C ILE A 26 -13.74 12.14 -14.06
N LYS A 27 -14.91 12.32 -14.68
CA LYS A 27 -15.58 13.64 -14.79
C LYS A 27 -16.27 14.07 -13.49
N SER A 28 -16.82 13.11 -12.74
CA SER A 28 -17.55 13.38 -11.50
C SER A 28 -16.61 13.75 -10.36
N ASP A 29 -16.72 14.99 -9.87
CA ASP A 29 -15.92 15.47 -8.75
C ASP A 29 -16.21 14.73 -7.43
N ASP A 30 -17.48 14.40 -7.17
CA ASP A 30 -17.87 13.59 -6.00
C ASP A 30 -17.23 12.21 -6.03
N LEU A 31 -17.24 11.54 -7.19
CA LEU A 31 -16.62 10.22 -7.35
C LEU A 31 -15.10 10.30 -7.15
N ARG A 32 -14.46 11.33 -7.71
CA ARG A 32 -13.03 11.59 -7.52
C ARG A 32 -12.68 11.79 -6.06
N LYS A 33 -13.44 12.61 -5.33
CA LYS A 33 -13.25 12.86 -3.89
C LYS A 33 -13.38 11.60 -3.05
N ARG A 34 -14.33 10.71 -3.40
CA ARG A 34 -14.48 9.41 -2.71
C ARG A 34 -13.28 8.49 -2.92
N ILE A 35 -12.75 8.43 -4.15
CA ILE A 35 -11.55 7.64 -4.47
C ILE A 35 -10.35 8.20 -3.73
N GLU A 36 -10.15 9.51 -3.79
CA GLU A 36 -9.07 10.19 -3.08
C GLU A 36 -9.13 9.91 -1.57
N PHE A 37 -10.31 10.02 -0.97
CA PHE A 37 -10.51 9.74 0.45
C PHE A 37 -10.08 8.31 0.82
N ILE A 38 -10.44 7.32 0.01
CA ILE A 38 -10.00 5.93 0.22
C ILE A 38 -8.48 5.82 0.11
N CYS A 39 -7.89 6.39 -0.95
CA CYS A 39 -6.45 6.30 -1.19
C CYS A 39 -5.61 7.00 -0.10
N ARG A 40 -6.09 8.14 0.42
CA ARG A 40 -5.41 8.95 1.46
C ARG A 40 -5.70 8.49 2.89
N CYS A 41 -6.56 7.49 3.11
CA CYS A 41 -6.89 7.01 4.44
C CYS A 41 -5.76 6.17 5.06
N ASN A 42 -4.89 6.82 5.84
CA ASN A 42 -3.76 6.15 6.50
C ASN A 42 -4.18 5.14 7.57
N ALA A 43 -5.31 5.37 8.26
CA ALA A 43 -5.81 4.44 9.27
C ALA A 43 -6.27 3.10 8.69
N ASN A 44 -6.61 3.06 7.39
CA ASN A 44 -7.14 1.87 6.76
C ASN A 44 -6.98 1.90 5.24
N LYS A 45 -6.06 1.07 4.73
CA LYS A 45 -5.74 0.95 3.30
C LYS A 45 -6.32 -0.32 2.66
N ALA A 46 -7.09 -1.12 3.41
CA ALA A 46 -7.62 -2.39 2.90
C ALA A 46 -8.53 -2.22 1.66
N PRO A 47 -9.42 -1.21 1.59
CA PRO A 47 -10.31 -1.05 0.44
C PRO A 47 -9.59 -0.81 -0.90
N ILE A 48 -8.33 -0.36 -0.89
CA ILE A 48 -7.58 -0.06 -2.11
C ILE A 48 -7.31 -1.33 -2.91
N ARG A 49 -6.61 -2.32 -2.32
CA ARG A 49 -6.32 -3.61 -2.97
C ARG A 49 -7.61 -4.37 -3.31
N PHE A 50 -8.60 -4.30 -2.41
CA PHE A 50 -9.93 -4.86 -2.65
C PHE A 50 -10.57 -4.29 -3.93
N LEU A 51 -10.67 -2.97 -4.05
CA LEU A 51 -11.24 -2.32 -5.24
C LEU A 51 -10.44 -2.62 -6.50
N MET A 52 -9.10 -2.54 -6.44
CA MET A 52 -8.24 -2.87 -7.59
C MET A 52 -8.49 -4.29 -8.10
N SER A 53 -8.60 -5.27 -7.21
CA SER A 53 -8.88 -6.66 -7.58
C SER A 53 -10.27 -6.85 -8.22
N CYS A 54 -11.29 -6.17 -7.70
CA CYS A 54 -12.65 -6.21 -8.26
C CYS A 54 -12.72 -5.56 -9.65
N LEU A 55 -12.09 -4.39 -9.79
CA LEU A 55 -12.03 -3.66 -11.07
C LEU A 55 -11.26 -4.46 -12.11
N LEU A 56 -10.12 -5.06 -11.73
CA LEU A 56 -9.34 -5.92 -12.60
C LEU A 56 -10.14 -7.12 -13.10
N ALA A 57 -10.83 -7.82 -12.21
CA ALA A 57 -11.70 -8.94 -12.56
C ALA A 57 -12.79 -8.51 -13.56
N LYS A 58 -13.40 -7.34 -13.35
CA LYS A 58 -14.42 -6.80 -14.24
C LYS A 58 -13.89 -6.41 -15.62
N ILE A 59 -12.62 -6.01 -15.72
CA ILE A 59 -11.97 -5.70 -17.00
C ILE A 59 -11.57 -6.99 -17.73
N ASP A 60 -11.04 -7.99 -17.01
CA ASP A 60 -10.60 -9.28 -17.58
C ASP A 60 -11.79 -10.16 -18.01
N ASP A 61 -12.86 -10.20 -17.22
CA ASP A 61 -14.13 -10.83 -17.59
C ASP A 61 -15.31 -9.86 -17.39
N PRO A 62 -15.79 -9.22 -18.47
CA PRO A 62 -16.93 -8.31 -18.41
C PRO A 62 -18.24 -8.95 -17.92
N LYS A 63 -18.35 -10.28 -17.87
CA LYS A 63 -19.56 -10.98 -17.43
C LYS A 63 -19.72 -11.03 -15.91
N VAL A 64 -18.63 -10.94 -15.15
CA VAL A 64 -18.70 -11.02 -13.68
C VAL A 64 -19.49 -9.85 -13.11
N ASP A 65 -20.25 -10.07 -12.04
CA ASP A 65 -20.82 -8.97 -11.26
C ASP A 65 -19.75 -8.49 -10.29
N ILE A 66 -19.27 -7.25 -10.47
CA ILE A 66 -18.20 -6.66 -9.67
C ILE A 66 -18.50 -6.65 -8.16
N ARG A 67 -19.79 -6.75 -7.79
CA ARG A 67 -20.26 -6.81 -6.40
C ARG A 67 -20.22 -8.22 -5.81
N LYS A 68 -19.76 -9.23 -6.55
CA LYS A 68 -19.68 -10.63 -6.11
C LYS A 68 -18.24 -11.19 -6.12
N PRO A 69 -17.29 -10.61 -5.36
CA PRO A 69 -15.88 -11.03 -5.35
C PRO A 69 -15.59 -12.27 -4.48
N TYR A 70 -16.63 -12.99 -4.05
CA TYR A 70 -16.53 -14.23 -3.28
C TYR A 70 -17.29 -15.34 -4.01
N THR A 71 -16.66 -16.48 -4.17
CA THR A 71 -17.24 -17.66 -4.84
C THR A 71 -18.37 -18.30 -4.03
N GLU A 72 -18.40 -17.99 -2.74
CA GLU A 72 -19.41 -18.39 -1.75
C GLU A 72 -20.72 -17.61 -1.91
N ILE A 73 -20.72 -16.49 -2.65
CA ILE A 73 -21.96 -15.76 -2.96
C ILE A 73 -22.78 -16.58 -3.95
N ASP A 74 -24.05 -16.79 -3.65
CA ASP A 74 -24.93 -17.54 -4.53
C ASP A 74 -25.13 -16.90 -5.93
N GLY A 75 -25.24 -17.78 -6.91
CA GLY A 75 -25.64 -17.48 -8.29
C GLY A 75 -24.49 -17.41 -9.30
N LYS A 76 -24.82 -16.99 -10.51
CA LYS A 76 -23.85 -16.85 -11.61
C LYS A 76 -23.06 -15.55 -11.50
N ASN A 77 -21.96 -15.48 -12.26
CA ASN A 77 -21.12 -14.29 -12.41
C ASN A 77 -20.36 -13.88 -11.13
N THR A 78 -20.10 -14.82 -10.22
CA THR A 78 -19.16 -14.64 -9.11
C THR A 78 -17.72 -14.80 -9.60
N PHE A 79 -16.78 -14.28 -8.84
CA PHE A 79 -15.35 -14.42 -9.10
C PHE A 79 -14.57 -14.46 -7.79
N SER A 80 -13.36 -15.02 -7.80
CA SER A 80 -12.47 -14.96 -6.63
C SER A 80 -11.68 -13.66 -6.66
N GLY A 81 -12.14 -12.64 -5.94
CA GLY A 81 -11.43 -11.38 -5.84
C GLY A 81 -10.06 -11.53 -5.17
N ARG A 82 -9.95 -12.44 -4.19
CA ARG A 82 -8.68 -12.81 -3.54
C ARG A 82 -7.66 -13.33 -4.55
N PHE A 83 -8.08 -14.17 -5.49
CA PHE A 83 -7.20 -14.67 -6.55
C PHE A 83 -6.62 -13.52 -7.39
N TYR A 84 -7.45 -12.54 -7.78
CA TYR A 84 -6.96 -11.38 -8.54
C TYR A 84 -6.00 -10.51 -7.71
N ASP A 85 -6.27 -10.37 -6.41
CA ASP A 85 -5.44 -9.60 -5.49
C ASP A 85 -4.05 -10.24 -5.32
N GLU A 86 -4.00 -11.48 -4.82
CA GLU A 86 -2.74 -12.18 -4.51
C GLU A 86 -1.91 -12.48 -5.76
N ARG A 87 -2.56 -12.80 -6.90
CA ARG A 87 -1.83 -13.18 -8.12
C ARG A 87 -1.34 -12.01 -8.96
N TYR A 88 -2.03 -10.86 -8.93
CA TYR A 88 -1.75 -9.76 -9.86
C TYR A 88 -1.59 -8.41 -9.16
N VAL A 89 -2.54 -8.00 -8.32
CA VAL A 89 -2.49 -6.67 -7.67
C VAL A 89 -1.31 -6.57 -6.72
N GLU A 90 -1.05 -7.62 -5.93
CA GLU A 90 0.09 -7.71 -5.02
C GLU A 90 1.42 -7.49 -5.74
N ALA A 91 1.64 -8.23 -6.83
CA ALA A 91 2.85 -8.12 -7.64
C ALA A 91 3.07 -6.70 -8.15
N MET A 92 2.01 -6.03 -8.61
CA MET A 92 2.08 -4.63 -9.06
C MET A 92 2.40 -3.67 -7.90
N VAL A 93 1.73 -3.83 -6.75
CA VAL A 93 1.95 -3.01 -5.55
C VAL A 93 3.41 -3.11 -5.10
N HIS A 94 3.99 -4.32 -5.07
CA HIS A 94 5.40 -4.51 -4.72
C HIS A 94 6.35 -3.96 -5.77
N LYS A 95 6.13 -4.29 -7.06
CA LYS A 95 6.97 -3.83 -8.18
C LYS A 95 7.11 -2.31 -8.19
N TYR A 96 6.01 -1.60 -7.96
CA TYR A 96 5.97 -0.13 -8.02
C TYR A 96 6.00 0.56 -6.66
N LYS A 97 6.12 -0.20 -5.55
CA LYS A 97 6.09 0.32 -4.18
C LYS A 97 4.91 1.26 -3.94
N LEU A 98 3.71 0.85 -4.37
CA LEU A 98 2.50 1.66 -4.18
C LEU A 98 2.08 1.67 -2.70
N PRO A 99 1.55 2.79 -2.16
CA PRO A 99 1.25 2.96 -0.74
C PRO A 99 -0.02 2.20 -0.30
N CYS A 100 -0.01 0.87 -0.43
CA CYS A 100 -1.08 -0.05 -0.07
C CYS A 100 -0.72 -0.94 1.13
N ASN A 101 -1.68 -1.72 1.64
CA ASN A 101 -1.38 -2.75 2.64
C ASN A 101 -0.47 -3.86 2.07
N PRO A 102 0.47 -4.38 2.86
CA PRO A 102 1.37 -5.45 2.43
C PRO A 102 0.62 -6.78 2.25
N THR A 103 -0.44 -7.01 3.01
CA THR A 103 -1.25 -8.23 2.94
C THR A 103 -2.56 -8.00 2.20
N THR A 104 -3.14 -9.09 1.70
CA THR A 104 -4.41 -9.06 0.99
C THR A 104 -5.54 -8.45 1.82
N ALA A 105 -6.41 -7.68 1.17
CA ALA A 105 -7.59 -7.11 1.81
C ALA A 105 -8.60 -8.18 2.27
N TYR A 106 -8.63 -9.34 1.60
CA TYR A 106 -9.61 -10.41 1.80
C TYR A 106 -9.41 -11.18 3.12
N LEU A 107 -8.30 -10.96 3.82
CA LEU A 107 -8.06 -11.52 5.16
C LEU A 107 -8.40 -10.54 6.29
N THR A 108 -8.77 -9.30 5.96
CA THR A 108 -9.16 -8.31 6.97
C THR A 108 -10.57 -8.57 7.51
N PRO A 109 -10.87 -8.25 8.78
CA PRO A 109 -12.18 -8.54 9.38
C PRO A 109 -13.39 -8.02 8.58
N ALA A 110 -13.24 -6.88 7.90
CA ALA A 110 -14.31 -6.26 7.12
C ALA A 110 -14.68 -7.03 5.84
N PHE A 111 -13.69 -7.69 5.23
CA PHE A 111 -13.80 -8.35 3.93
C PHE A 111 -13.66 -9.87 4.03
N ARG A 112 -13.36 -10.41 5.20
CA ARG A 112 -13.29 -11.85 5.44
C ARG A 112 -14.70 -12.44 5.42
N ASN A 113 -14.86 -13.58 4.75
CA ASN A 113 -16.05 -14.44 4.82
C ASN A 113 -17.38 -13.75 4.46
N LEU A 114 -17.39 -12.86 3.45
CA LEU A 114 -18.63 -12.29 2.95
C LEU A 114 -19.30 -13.28 1.98
N ASP A 115 -20.57 -13.56 2.23
CA ASP A 115 -21.41 -14.56 1.54
C ASP A 115 -22.57 -13.93 0.77
N ARG A 116 -22.66 -12.59 0.77
CA ARG A 116 -23.75 -11.84 0.15
C ARG A 116 -23.25 -10.80 -0.84
N VAL A 117 -24.12 -10.40 -1.76
CA VAL A 117 -23.83 -9.38 -2.78
C VAL A 117 -23.48 -8.06 -2.10
N LEU A 118 -22.39 -7.42 -2.55
CA LEU A 118 -21.91 -6.17 -1.98
C LEU A 118 -22.69 -4.97 -2.56
N THR A 119 -23.77 -4.62 -1.88
CA THR A 119 -24.65 -3.50 -2.21
C THR A 119 -24.39 -2.29 -1.29
N THR A 120 -24.91 -1.11 -1.65
CA THR A 120 -24.66 0.14 -0.91
C THR A 120 -25.35 0.21 0.45
N ASP A 121 -26.34 -0.64 0.70
CA ASP A 121 -27.04 -0.81 1.97
C ASP A 121 -26.29 -1.74 2.94
N LEU A 122 -25.27 -2.45 2.48
CA LEU A 122 -24.45 -3.31 3.33
C LEU A 122 -23.57 -2.49 4.28
N ALA A 123 -23.71 -2.74 5.58
CA ALA A 123 -22.84 -2.17 6.60
C ALA A 123 -21.64 -3.09 6.86
N LEU A 124 -20.49 -2.78 6.24
CA LEU A 124 -19.24 -3.50 6.51
C LEU A 124 -18.66 -3.09 7.87
N VAL A 125 -18.08 -4.06 8.58
CA VAL A 125 -17.49 -3.87 9.90
C VAL A 125 -16.08 -3.30 9.75
N GLY A 126 -15.86 -2.07 10.18
CA GLY A 126 -14.52 -1.48 10.23
C GLY A 126 -14.54 0.03 10.44
N ARG A 127 -13.34 0.61 10.61
CA ARG A 127 -13.15 2.06 10.78
C ARG A 127 -12.04 2.58 9.85
N PRO A 128 -12.13 3.85 9.40
CA PRO A 128 -13.34 4.69 9.42
C PRO A 128 -14.46 4.05 8.59
N ARG A 129 -15.73 4.38 8.86
CA ARG A 129 -16.87 3.71 8.21
C ARG A 129 -16.96 4.12 6.74
N GLU A 130 -16.60 5.36 6.47
CA GLU A 130 -16.68 6.07 5.21
C GLU A 130 -15.88 5.37 4.10
N VAL A 131 -14.70 4.78 4.40
CA VAL A 131 -13.91 4.08 3.38
C VAL A 131 -14.64 2.86 2.83
N TYR A 132 -15.41 2.17 3.66
CA TYR A 132 -16.19 1.01 3.24
C TYR A 132 -17.44 1.42 2.46
N GLU A 133 -18.15 2.44 2.94
CA GLU A 133 -19.30 2.99 2.23
C GLU A 133 -18.91 3.51 0.84
N TYR A 134 -17.75 4.17 0.73
CA TYR A 134 -17.25 4.67 -0.55
C TYR A 134 -16.80 3.53 -1.46
N ALA A 135 -16.19 2.48 -0.92
CA ALA A 135 -15.85 1.29 -1.70
C ALA A 135 -17.12 0.64 -2.31
N LEU A 136 -18.17 0.45 -1.50
CA LEU A 136 -19.46 -0.10 -1.98
C LEU A 136 -20.12 0.81 -3.04
N LYS A 137 -20.06 2.13 -2.86
CA LYS A 137 -20.56 3.10 -3.85
C LYS A 137 -19.77 3.05 -5.17
N ILE A 138 -18.46 2.81 -5.12
CA ILE A 138 -17.63 2.63 -6.31
C ILE A 138 -18.04 1.34 -7.06
N LEU A 139 -18.25 0.23 -6.35
CA LEU A 139 -18.75 -1.01 -6.96
C LEU A 139 -20.12 -0.81 -7.63
N ASP A 140 -21.05 -0.13 -6.96
CA ASP A 140 -22.38 0.19 -7.51
C ASP A 140 -22.30 1.11 -8.73
N THR A 141 -21.38 2.07 -8.75
CA THR A 141 -21.15 2.97 -9.89
C THR A 141 -20.77 2.19 -11.15
N VAL A 142 -19.88 1.20 -11.03
CA VAL A 142 -19.51 0.31 -12.13
C VAL A 142 -20.67 -0.59 -12.51
N HIS A 143 -21.34 -1.19 -11.52
CA HIS A 143 -22.46 -2.10 -11.76
C HIS A 143 -23.59 -1.42 -12.54
N ARG A 144 -23.93 -0.17 -12.19
CA ARG A 144 -24.92 0.66 -12.87
C ARG A 144 -24.41 1.33 -14.15
N LYS A 145 -23.18 1.02 -14.58
CA LYS A 145 -22.53 1.59 -15.78
C LYS A 145 -22.45 3.12 -15.79
N LYS A 146 -22.39 3.74 -14.61
CA LYS A 146 -22.22 5.21 -14.48
C LYS A 146 -20.77 5.64 -14.71
N GLU A 147 -19.82 4.74 -14.49
CA GLU A 147 -18.40 4.91 -14.81
C GLU A 147 -17.81 3.56 -15.24
N THR A 148 -16.77 3.61 -16.05
CA THR A 148 -16.07 2.41 -16.53
C THR A 148 -15.09 1.88 -15.48
N PRO A 149 -14.90 0.54 -15.38
CA PRO A 149 -13.92 -0.01 -14.45
C PRO A 149 -12.48 0.40 -14.81
N GLN A 150 -12.20 0.67 -16.10
CA GLN A 150 -10.90 1.16 -16.57
C GLN A 150 -10.57 2.55 -16.00
N ASN A 151 -11.51 3.49 -16.09
CA ASN A 151 -11.30 4.84 -15.56
C ASN A 151 -11.10 4.81 -14.04
N LEU A 152 -11.88 4.00 -13.32
CA LEU A 152 -11.75 3.85 -11.87
C LEU A 152 -10.43 3.22 -11.45
N LEU A 153 -9.98 2.17 -12.15
CA LEU A 153 -8.70 1.53 -11.89
C LEU A 153 -7.54 2.51 -12.14
N GLN A 154 -7.58 3.22 -13.28
CA GLN A 154 -6.59 4.25 -13.60
C GLN A 154 -6.57 5.36 -12.56
N GLU A 155 -7.74 5.82 -12.08
CA GLU A 155 -7.83 6.90 -11.11
C GLU A 155 -7.29 6.49 -9.73
N ILE A 156 -7.56 5.26 -9.27
CA ILE A 156 -6.96 4.72 -8.05
C ILE A 156 -5.44 4.72 -8.18
N ILE A 157 -4.90 4.18 -9.29
CA ILE A 157 -3.45 4.14 -9.51
C ILE A 157 -2.87 5.56 -9.56
N ARG A 158 -3.56 6.52 -10.19
CA ARG A 158 -3.16 7.93 -10.25
C ARG A 158 -3.01 8.54 -8.86
N PHE A 159 -3.98 8.34 -7.97
CA PHE A 159 -3.87 8.82 -6.58
C PHE A 159 -2.76 8.12 -5.80
N LEU A 160 -2.55 6.82 -6.00
CA LEU A 160 -1.43 6.10 -5.37
C LEU A 160 -0.07 6.62 -5.83
N LEU A 161 0.07 7.00 -7.10
CA LEU A 161 1.28 7.63 -7.64
C LEU A 161 1.50 9.04 -7.05
N ILE A 162 0.43 9.83 -6.91
CA ILE A 162 0.50 11.16 -6.28
C ILE A 162 0.94 11.06 -4.82
N ILE A 163 0.29 10.19 -4.04
CA ILE A 163 0.62 9.98 -2.62
C ILE A 163 2.05 9.48 -2.48
N LYS A 164 2.48 8.56 -3.36
CA LYS A 164 3.86 8.09 -3.37
C LYS A 164 4.86 9.23 -3.60
N ALA A 165 4.62 10.10 -4.59
CA ALA A 165 5.49 11.23 -4.85
C ALA A 165 5.51 12.23 -3.68
N GLU A 166 4.36 12.46 -3.04
CA GLU A 166 4.25 13.28 -1.83
C GLU A 166 5.02 12.69 -0.64
N ASP A 167 5.05 11.36 -0.49
CA ASP A 167 5.80 10.68 0.58
C ASP A 167 7.32 10.67 0.30
N GLU A 168 7.74 10.57 -0.97
CA GLU A 168 9.15 10.52 -1.37
C GLU A 168 9.83 11.91 -1.36
N ASN A 169 9.11 12.99 -1.70
CA ASN A 169 9.69 14.33 -1.83
C ASN A 169 10.30 14.90 -0.53
N PRO A 170 9.63 14.87 0.65
CA PRO A 170 10.22 15.34 1.90
C PRO A 170 11.45 14.54 2.29
N MET A 171 11.43 13.22 2.08
CA MET A 171 12.57 12.35 2.38
C MET A 171 13.77 12.68 1.51
N GLN A 172 13.55 12.91 0.21
CA GLN A 172 14.61 13.32 -0.70
C GLN A 172 15.17 14.70 -0.35
N GLN A 173 14.30 15.64 0.04
CA GLN A 173 14.75 16.96 0.48
C GLN A 173 15.61 16.88 1.74
N LEU A 174 15.16 16.14 2.76
CA LEU A 174 15.94 15.92 3.99
C LEU A 174 17.31 15.26 3.69
N LEU A 175 17.34 14.28 2.77
CA LEU A 175 18.60 13.64 2.36
C LEU A 175 19.49 14.59 1.53
N ALA A 176 18.91 15.46 0.72
CA ALA A 176 19.65 16.46 -0.06
C ALA A 176 20.25 17.54 0.85
N ASP A 177 19.47 18.04 1.82
CA ASP A 177 19.92 19.02 2.81
C ASP A 177 21.07 18.43 3.65
N LEU A 178 20.97 17.16 4.07
CA LEU A 178 22.06 16.46 4.77
C LEU A 178 23.32 16.32 3.93
N LYS A 179 23.22 16.10 2.61
CA LYS A 179 24.38 16.02 1.70
C LYS A 179 24.99 17.38 1.40
N GLN A 180 24.19 18.44 1.37
CA GLN A 180 24.70 19.81 1.22
C GLN A 180 25.36 20.32 2.50
N ALA A 181 25.07 19.70 3.65
CA ALA A 181 25.69 19.98 4.93
C ALA A 181 27.13 19.43 5.08
N ASP A 182 27.76 18.91 4.02
CA ASP A 182 29.20 18.53 4.03
C ASP A 182 30.13 19.72 4.37
N ASP A 183 29.64 20.96 4.31
CA ASP A 183 30.33 22.19 4.73
C ASP A 183 29.85 22.75 6.10
N VAL A 184 28.98 22.01 6.80
CA VAL A 184 28.52 22.34 8.16
C VAL A 184 29.45 21.66 9.15
N LEU A 185 29.91 22.44 10.15
CA LEU A 185 30.65 21.90 11.30
C LEU A 185 29.93 20.65 11.83
N PRO A 186 30.61 19.49 11.90
CA PRO A 186 29.97 18.28 12.40
C PRO A 186 29.44 18.54 13.80
N LEU A 187 28.26 17.97 14.10
CA LEU A 187 27.66 18.02 15.43
C LEU A 187 28.71 17.66 16.48
N SER A 188 28.73 18.41 17.59
CA SER A 188 29.56 18.04 18.72
C SER A 188 29.14 16.67 19.26
N SER A 189 30.05 15.98 19.95
CA SER A 189 29.73 14.70 20.59
C SER A 189 28.52 14.83 21.53
N GLU A 190 28.38 15.96 22.22
CA GLU A 190 27.27 16.27 23.11
C GLU A 190 25.95 16.48 22.34
N GLU A 191 26.00 17.13 21.18
CA GLU A 191 24.83 17.32 20.31
C GLU A 191 24.37 15.99 19.69
N ILE A 192 25.31 15.14 19.28
CA ILE A 192 25.01 13.78 18.80
C ILE A 192 24.33 12.97 19.91
N VAL A 193 24.90 12.96 21.12
CA VAL A 193 24.30 12.26 22.27
C VAL A 193 22.91 12.79 22.59
N THR A 194 22.72 14.11 22.54
CA THR A 194 21.41 14.75 22.77
C THR A 194 20.37 14.29 21.75
N LEU A 195 20.73 14.26 20.46
CA LEU A 195 19.87 13.77 19.38
C LEU A 195 19.51 12.29 19.56
N LEU A 196 20.48 11.45 19.91
CA LEU A 196 20.25 10.03 20.17
C LEU A 196 19.28 9.84 21.34
N ILE A 197 19.45 10.57 22.45
CA ILE A 197 18.56 10.48 23.63
C ILE A 197 17.13 10.91 23.29
N GLN A 198 16.96 12.01 22.54
CA GLN A 198 15.65 12.47 22.11
C GLN A 198 14.95 11.44 21.22
N HIS A 199 15.68 10.83 20.30
CA HIS A 199 15.13 9.80 19.43
C HIS A 199 14.81 8.50 20.19
N LEU A 200 15.67 8.08 21.12
CA LEU A 200 15.41 6.94 22.00
C LEU A 200 14.14 7.13 22.83
N SER A 201 13.85 8.38 23.22
CA SER A 201 12.63 8.75 23.97
C SER A 201 11.37 8.83 23.11
N SER A 202 11.48 8.74 21.78
CA SER A 202 10.34 8.83 20.86
C SER A 202 9.57 7.50 20.77
N THR A 203 8.24 7.56 20.63
CA THR A 203 7.41 6.36 20.41
C THR A 203 7.78 5.65 19.11
N ASN A 204 7.83 4.31 19.13
CA ASN A 204 8.20 3.45 17.99
C ASN A 204 9.67 3.58 17.51
N SER A 205 10.59 4.05 18.35
CA SER A 205 12.02 4.20 18.02
C SER A 205 12.84 2.90 18.07
N SER A 206 12.21 1.72 18.14
CA SER A 206 12.84 0.44 18.50
C SER A 206 14.02 0.00 17.63
N ARG A 207 14.17 0.55 16.41
CA ARG A 207 15.29 0.25 15.52
C ARG A 207 16.56 1.03 15.85
N LEU A 208 16.45 2.26 16.38
CA LEU A 208 17.62 3.06 16.69
C LEU A 208 18.48 2.48 17.85
N PRO A 209 17.90 1.98 18.96
CA PRO A 209 18.69 1.31 20.00
C PRO A 209 19.57 0.18 19.45
N VAL A 210 19.03 -0.65 18.55
CA VAL A 210 19.77 -1.76 17.92
C VAL A 210 20.93 -1.24 17.08
N LEU A 211 20.72 -0.18 16.29
CA LEU A 211 21.77 0.46 15.51
C LEU A 211 22.85 1.10 16.38
N ILE A 212 22.49 1.73 17.50
CA ILE A 212 23.44 2.30 18.46
C ILE A 212 24.33 1.20 19.04
N VAL A 213 23.74 0.08 19.45
CA VAL A 213 24.50 -1.07 19.97
C VAL A 213 25.41 -1.64 18.90
N ALA A 214 24.91 -1.88 17.69
CA ALA A 214 25.71 -2.38 16.57
C ALA A 214 26.89 -1.46 16.24
N ALA A 215 26.65 -0.14 16.19
CA ALA A 215 27.70 0.85 15.95
C ALA A 215 28.73 0.89 17.09
N ALA A 216 28.30 0.72 18.34
CA ALA A 216 29.22 0.64 19.48
C ALA A 216 30.13 -0.59 19.39
N TYR A 217 29.58 -1.76 19.04
CA TYR A 217 30.37 -2.97 18.80
C TYR A 217 31.33 -2.80 17.62
N GLU A 218 30.87 -2.20 16.52
CA GLU A 218 31.72 -1.90 15.37
C GLU A 218 32.88 -0.98 15.73
N ALA A 219 32.66 0.04 16.56
CA ALA A 219 33.70 0.97 17.00
C ALA A 219 34.80 0.31 17.86
N VAL A 220 34.52 -0.83 18.51
CA VAL A 220 35.48 -1.54 19.38
C VAL A 220 35.93 -2.88 18.81
N ASN A 221 35.46 -3.28 17.63
CA ASN A 221 35.66 -4.62 17.06
C ASN A 221 37.15 -5.02 16.97
N VAL A 222 38.03 -4.09 16.57
CA VAL A 222 39.48 -4.30 16.47
C VAL A 222 40.09 -4.64 17.84
N LYS A 223 39.58 -4.02 18.92
CA LYS A 223 40.07 -4.27 20.28
C LYS A 223 39.52 -5.55 20.89
N LEU A 224 38.30 -5.93 20.52
CA LEU A 224 37.65 -7.16 21.01
C LEU A 224 38.08 -8.40 20.22
N GLY A 225 38.61 -8.24 19.01
CA GLY A 225 38.89 -9.37 18.11
C GLY A 225 37.63 -10.07 17.59
N GLU A 226 36.49 -9.39 17.68
CA GLU A 226 35.18 -9.88 17.27
C GLU A 226 34.71 -9.17 15.99
N VAL A 227 33.81 -9.81 15.24
CA VAL A 227 33.19 -9.22 14.04
C VAL A 227 31.68 -9.21 14.23
N GLY A 228 31.08 -8.02 14.11
CA GLY A 228 29.63 -7.87 14.17
C GLY A 228 28.96 -8.64 13.04
N LEU A 229 27.91 -9.40 13.36
CA LEU A 229 27.11 -10.10 12.37
C LEU A 229 26.14 -9.11 11.66
N PRO A 230 25.73 -9.40 10.42
CA PRO A 230 24.76 -8.57 9.71
C PRO A 230 23.42 -8.50 10.45
N LEU A 231 22.97 -7.29 10.76
CA LEU A 231 21.66 -7.05 11.36
C LEU A 231 20.55 -7.58 10.43
N GLN A 232 19.72 -8.47 10.96
CA GLN A 232 18.55 -8.98 10.25
C GLN A 232 17.35 -8.06 10.44
N ALA A 233 16.30 -8.27 9.64
CA ALA A 233 15.08 -7.49 9.80
C ALA A 233 14.48 -7.72 11.21
N HIS A 234 14.01 -6.64 11.85
CA HIS A 234 13.38 -6.63 13.19
C HIS A 234 12.18 -7.58 13.41
N ASN A 235 11.75 -8.30 12.37
CA ASN A 235 10.68 -9.29 12.39
C ASN A 235 11.19 -10.72 12.10
N ALA A 236 12.49 -10.92 11.97
CA ALA A 236 13.11 -12.23 11.87
C ALA A 236 12.96 -12.94 13.22
N ALA A 237 12.39 -14.14 13.22
CA ALA A 237 12.27 -14.93 14.43
C ALA A 237 13.61 -15.61 14.74
N ASP A 238 14.34 -15.12 15.74
CA ASP A 238 15.67 -15.60 16.17
C ASP A 238 15.80 -17.13 16.18
N LYS A 239 14.75 -17.80 16.67
CA LYS A 239 14.69 -19.26 16.80
C LYS A 239 14.56 -20.03 15.48
N GLN A 240 13.98 -19.42 14.43
CA GLN A 240 13.80 -20.07 13.12
C GLN A 240 14.95 -19.78 12.16
N THR A 241 15.62 -18.65 12.30
CA THR A 241 16.72 -18.22 11.43
C THR A 241 18.09 -18.59 11.98
N GLY A 242 18.17 -19.01 13.25
CA GLY A 242 19.46 -19.20 13.94
C GLY A 242 20.22 -17.89 14.13
N SER A 243 19.53 -16.76 14.00
CA SER A 243 20.08 -15.43 14.21
C SER A 243 20.04 -15.08 15.69
N ILE A 244 21.10 -14.44 16.16
CA ILE A 244 21.09 -13.72 17.43
C ILE A 244 20.66 -12.29 17.06
N GLY A 245 19.53 -11.84 17.62
CA GLY A 245 18.95 -10.52 17.35
C GLY A 245 19.88 -9.36 17.68
#